data_AF-A0A125TZB2-F1
#
_entry.id   AF-A0A125TZB2-F1
#
_cell.length_a   1.000
_cell.length_b   1.000
_cell.length_c   1.000
_cell.angle_alpha   90.00
_cell.angle_beta   90.00
_cell.angle_gamma   90.00
#
_symmetry.space_group_name_H-M   'P 1'
#
loop_
_entity.id
_entity.type
_entity.pdbx_description
1 polymer ?
#
loop_
_entity_poly.entity_id
_entity_poly.type
_entity_poly.pdbx_seq_one_letter_code
_entity_poly.pdbx_strand_id
1 'polypeptide(L)' 'MSVYLVNGIKLQGTIESFDQFVVLLRNTVSQMVYKHAISTVVPARNVRVGPGGGYVQSADGSDGGDEAE' A
#
# COMPACT_ATOMS: atom_id res chain seq x y z
N MET A 1 5.97 -2.49 5.06
CA MET A 1 4.53 -2.18 5.16
C MET A 1 3.91 -2.92 6.33
N SER A 2 2.73 -2.49 6.80
CA SER A 2 1.99 -3.21 7.85
C SER A 2 0.74 -3.87 7.24
N VAL A 3 0.48 -5.11 7.61
CA VAL A 3 -0.75 -5.86 7.31
C VAL A 3 -1.46 -6.11 8.61
N TYR A 4 -2.70 -5.63 8.76
CA TYR A 4 -3.52 -5.91 9.92
C TYR A 4 -4.48 -7.04 9.57
N LEU A 5 -4.56 -8.02 10.46
CA LEU A 5 -5.48 -9.14 10.34
C LEU A 5 -6.82 -8.80 10.99
N VAL A 6 -7.88 -9.52 10.60
CA VAL A 6 -9.23 -9.36 11.16
C VAL A 6 -9.30 -9.61 12.66
N ASN A 7 -8.38 -10.40 13.20
CA ASN A 7 -8.26 -10.68 14.64
C ASN A 7 -7.40 -9.65 15.40
N GLY A 8 -6.97 -8.57 14.75
CA GLY A 8 -6.18 -7.50 15.36
C GLY A 8 -4.66 -7.72 15.36
N ILE A 9 -4.16 -8.88 14.90
CA ILE A 9 -2.72 -9.11 14.78
C ILE A 9 -2.14 -8.20 13.69
N LYS A 10 -0.98 -7.59 13.96
CA LYS A 10 -0.21 -6.79 13.01
C LYS A 10 0.99 -7.58 12.51
N LEU A 11 1.05 -7.83 11.21
CA LEU A 11 2.22 -8.36 10.53
C LEU A 11 2.99 -7.22 9.86
N GLN A 12 4.32 -7.30 9.87
CA GLN A 12 5.19 -6.33 9.21
C GLN A 12 6.13 -7.03 8.25
N GLY A 13 6.31 -6.44 7.07
CA GLY A 13 7.17 -6.99 6.03
C GLY A 13 6.98 -6.27 4.71
N THR A 14 7.50 -6.89 3.65
CA THR A 14 7.33 -6.44 2.25
C THR A 14 6.53 -7.49 1.50
N ILE A 15 5.62 -7.07 0.61
CA ILE A 15 4.95 -8.00 -0.30
C ILE A 15 6.00 -8.52 -1.28
N GLU A 16 6.25 -9.81 -1.25
CA GLU A 16 7.16 -10.49 -2.17
C GLU A 16 6.42 -10.91 -3.45
N SER A 17 5.20 -11.45 -3.30
CA SER A 17 4.30 -11.76 -4.41
C SER A 17 2.85 -11.89 -3.93
N PHE A 18 1.91 -12.04 -4.85
CA PHE A 18 0.49 -12.23 -4.54
C PHE A 18 -0.20 -12.98 -5.69
N ASP A 19 -1.31 -13.64 -5.38
CA ASP A 19 -2.25 -14.16 -6.36
C ASP A 19 -3.68 -13.67 -6.05
N GLN A 20 -4.71 -14.36 -6.53
CA GLN A 20 -6.11 -14.02 -6.26
C GLN A 20 -6.48 -14.08 -4.77
N PHE A 21 -5.95 -15.03 -3.99
CA PHE A 21 -6.42 -15.35 -2.64
C PHE A 21 -5.38 -15.13 -1.54
N VAL A 22 -4.09 -15.12 -1.88
CA VAL A 22 -3.00 -15.02 -0.92
C VAL A 22 -2.01 -13.91 -1.28
N VAL A 23 -1.24 -13.52 -0.26
CA VAL A 23 -0.10 -12.62 -0.34
C VAL A 23 1.08 -13.30 0.34
N LEU A 24 2.24 -13.31 -0.31
CA LEU A 24 3.50 -13.69 0.31
C LEU A 24 4.12 -12.44 0.95
N LEU A 25 4.18 -12.43 2.28
CA LEU A 25 4.75 -11.36 3.08
C LEU A 25 6.11 -11.79 3.60
N ARG A 26 7.15 -11.00 3.32
CA ARG A 26 8.53 -11.30 3.74
C ARG A 26 9.00 -10.37 4.85
N ASN A 27 9.51 -10.95 5.94
CA ASN A 27 10.40 -10.28 6.89
C ASN A 27 11.79 -10.94 6.86
N THR A 28 12.26 -11.55 7.95
CA THR A 28 13.30 -12.58 8.00
C THR A 28 12.99 -13.81 7.15
N VAL A 29 11.72 -14.25 7.11
CA VAL A 29 11.25 -15.38 6.27
C VAL A 29 10.01 -14.97 5.47
N SER A 30 9.70 -15.73 4.44
CA SER A 30 8.50 -15.55 3.62
C SER A 30 7.36 -16.38 4.19
N GLN A 31 6.22 -15.73 4.44
CA GLN A 31 5.01 -16.38 4.95
C GLN A 31 3.82 -16.08 4.04
N MET A 32 2.97 -17.08 3.85
CA MET A 32 1.72 -16.94 3.10
C MET A 32 0.62 -16.40 4.02
N VAL A 33 -0.05 -15.33 3.60
CA VAL A 33 -1.16 -14.70 4.31
C VAL A 33 -2.40 -14.73 3.42
N TYR A 34 -3.48 -15.33 3.90
CA TYR A 34 -4.75 -15.37 3.18
C TYR A 34 -5.49 -14.03 3.25
N LYS A 35 -5.98 -13.55 2.11
CA LYS A 35 -6.66 -12.24 2.03
C LYS A 35 -7.94 -12.16 2.87
N HIS A 36 -8.66 -13.26 3.07
CA HIS A 36 -9.85 -13.28 3.94
C HIS A 36 -9.52 -12.99 5.41
N ALA A 37 -8.27 -13.21 5.82
CA ALA A 37 -7.80 -12.92 7.17
C ALA A 37 -7.24 -11.50 7.31
N ILE A 38 -7.06 -10.75 6.21
CA ILE A 38 -6.53 -9.39 6.20
C ILE A 38 -7.69 -8.39 6.32
N SER A 39 -7.58 -7.45 7.26
CA SER A 39 -8.51 -6.32 7.38
C SER A 39 -8.01 -5.10 6.63
N THR A 40 -6.73 -4.74 6.78
CA THR A 40 -6.14 -3.54 6.13
C THR A 40 -4.67 -3.75 5.77
N VAL A 41 -4.23 -3.05 4.71
CA VAL A 41 -2.83 -2.97 4.28
C VAL A 41 -2.41 -1.51 4.29
N VAL A 42 -1.36 -1.19 5.05
CA VAL A 42 -0.85 0.17 5.21
C VAL A 42 0.57 0.25 4.65
N PRO A 43 0.80 1.00 3.55
CA PRO A 43 2.13 1.16 2.98
C PRO A 43 3.02 1.99 3.92
N ALA A 44 4.34 1.81 3.84
CA ALA A 44 5.28 2.57 4.68
C ALA A 44 5.42 4.05 4.26
N ARG A 45 4.97 4.38 3.04
CA ARG A 45 4.92 5.70 2.44
C ARG A 45 3.75 5.76 1.47
N ASN A 46 3.28 6.95 1.13
CA ASN A 46 2.25 7.08 0.09
C ASN A 46 2.70 6.42 -1.21
N VAL A 47 1.78 5.64 -1.80
CA VAL A 47 1.98 4.98 -3.09
C VAL A 47 1.33 5.81 -4.18
N ARG A 48 2.06 6.02 -5.29
CA ARG A 48 1.46 6.59 -6.50
C ARG A 48 0.65 5.49 -7.16
N VAL A 49 -0.66 5.68 -7.20
CA VAL A 49 -1.55 4.76 -7.92
C VAL A 49 -1.79 5.37 -9.30
N GLY A 50 -1.64 4.56 -10.35
CA GLY A 50 -1.72 5.02 -11.74
C GLY A 50 -3.12 5.50 -12.13
N PRO A 51 -3.33 5.93 -13.39
CA PRO A 51 -4.55 6.61 -13.85
C PRO A 51 -5.88 5.85 -13.66
N GLY A 52 -5.86 4.58 -13.26
CA GLY A 52 -7.03 3.73 -13.04
C GLY A 52 -7.18 3.21 -11.60
N GLY A 53 -6.42 3.70 -10.63
CA GLY A 53 -6.57 3.33 -9.22
C GLY A 53 -6.41 4.55 -8.32
N GLY A 54 -7.33 4.72 -7.39
CA GLY A 54 -7.57 5.91 -6.56
C GLY A 54 -6.40 6.87 -6.31
N TYR A 55 -6.64 8.14 -6.64
CA TYR A 55 -5.83 9.29 -6.27
C TYR A 55 -5.67 9.38 -4.74
N VAL A 56 -4.43 9.25 -4.26
CA VAL A 56 -4.04 9.86 -3.00
C VAL A 56 -3.54 11.25 -3.35
N GLN A 57 -4.41 12.23 -3.19
CA GLN A 57 -4.09 13.63 -3.45
C GLN A 57 -2.97 14.06 -2.51
N SER A 58 -1.75 14.16 -3.05
CA SER A 58 -0.73 14.99 -2.42
C SER A 58 -1.23 16.43 -2.52
N ALA A 59 -1.56 17.03 -1.38
CA ALA A 59 -1.69 18.47 -1.27
C ALA A 59 -0.30 19.05 -1.51
N ASP A 60 0.00 19.43 -2.75
CA ASP A 60 1.07 20.37 -3.03
C ASP A 60 0.48 21.51 -3.87
N GLY A 61 -0.03 22.50 -3.13
CA GLY A 61 -0.27 23.82 -3.68
C GLY A 61 1.05 24.57 -3.68
N SER A 62 1.60 24.75 -4.88
CA SER A 62 2.64 25.70 -5.24
C SER A 62 2.70 25.66 -6.78
N ASP A 63 2.71 26.74 -7.55
CA ASP A 63 2.75 28.17 -7.35
C ASP A 63 2.48 28.73 -8.77
N GLY A 64 1.61 29.73 -8.93
CA GLY A 64 2.06 31.00 -9.52
C GLY A 64 2.18 30.94 -11.05
N GLY A 65 1.20 31.50 -11.76
CA GLY A 65 1.25 31.64 -13.21
C GLY A 65 2.38 32.57 -13.63
N ASP A 66 3.09 32.20 -14.69
CA ASP A 66 3.92 33.13 -15.44
C ASP A 66 3.21 33.46 -16.76
N GLU A 67 2.87 34.74 -16.85
CA GLU A 67 2.26 35.44 -17.96
C GLU A 67 3.24 35.54 -19.14
N ALA A 68 2.67 35.48 -20.36
CA ALA A 68 3.08 36.11 -21.61
C ALA A 68 4.58 36.24 -21.99
N GLU A 69 4.91 35.70 -23.16
CA GLU A 69 5.62 36.45 -24.21
C GLU A 69 4.89 36.28 -25.54
#